data_AF-I1MQ35-F1
#
_entry.id   AF-I1MQ35-F1
#
_cell.length_a   1.000
_cell.length_b   1.000
_cell.length_c   1.000
_cell.angle_alpha   90.00
_cell.angle_beta   90.00
_cell.angle_gamma   90.00
#
_symmetry.space_group_name_H-M   'P 1'
#
loop_
_entity.id
_entity.type
_entity.pdbx_description
1 polymer ?
#
loop_
_entity_poly.entity_id
_entity_poly.type
_entity_poly.pdbx_seq_one_letter_code
_entity_poly.pdbx_strand_id
1 'polypeptide(L)'
;MSCKINSLSSPIPCKFYTNKPKLRRTNTILFSFPSSEKQQKTISTSTSETPTTEAYTVSFKTEKGCKLGISRYPDFEYDAEGGMGTGVGAKVTENNNPANNDLPVSFDLETLYIPPLTSSTTKFLGFPLPPFLKIDIVPEAFHGSINQESGKVDLEFKAKFLFSAGSLYKAPPLMVKTVLTSEETKGTMRSGRGKRLDKEGKCRLVGVATIDPIDDFFMNSFLGLPTECLAELKAVISISSSS
;
A
#
# COMPACT_ATOMS: atom_id res chain seq x y z
N MET A 1 53.88 32.67 -15.91
CA MET A 1 53.79 31.41 -16.67
C MET A 1 52.35 30.95 -16.60
N SER A 2 51.61 31.18 -17.66
CA SER A 2 50.15 30.97 -17.78
C SER A 2 49.87 29.68 -18.53
N CYS A 3 48.85 28.92 -18.15
CA CYS A 3 48.18 28.00 -19.07
C CYS A 3 46.66 28.00 -18.78
N LYS A 4 45.91 28.63 -19.69
CA LYS A 4 44.47 28.52 -19.90
C LYS A 4 44.17 27.26 -20.70
N ILE A 5 43.09 26.55 -20.38
CA ILE A 5 42.44 25.60 -21.28
C ILE A 5 41.01 26.10 -21.53
N ASN A 6 40.70 26.34 -22.80
CA ASN A 6 39.39 26.74 -23.30
C ASN A 6 38.76 25.58 -24.10
N SER A 7 37.44 25.53 -24.00
CA SER A 7 36.44 25.12 -25.01
C SER A 7 36.41 23.67 -25.50
N LEU A 8 35.24 23.04 -25.46
CA LEU A 8 34.34 22.98 -26.63
C LEU A 8 32.97 22.39 -26.27
N SER A 9 31.98 22.99 -26.93
CA SER A 9 30.53 22.84 -26.87
C SER A 9 30.00 21.53 -27.45
N SER A 10 28.83 21.10 -26.97
CA SER A 10 27.82 20.40 -27.78
C SER A 10 26.43 20.55 -27.14
N PRO A 11 25.44 21.15 -27.82
CA PRO A 11 24.04 20.94 -27.49
C PRO A 11 23.42 19.96 -28.50
N ILE A 12 22.92 18.83 -28.00
CA ILE A 12 22.10 17.88 -28.76
C ILE A 12 20.64 18.39 -28.74
N PRO A 13 19.98 18.61 -29.89
CA PRO A 13 18.56 18.90 -29.92
C PRO A 13 17.77 17.60 -30.15
N CYS A 14 17.18 17.02 -29.10
CA CYS A 14 16.19 15.95 -29.25
C CYS A 14 14.82 16.54 -29.62
N LYS A 15 14.36 16.26 -30.84
CA LYS A 15 13.00 16.53 -31.32
C LYS A 15 12.03 15.53 -30.68
N PHE A 16 11.09 16.02 -29.88
CA PHE A 16 9.95 15.22 -29.43
C PHE A 16 8.79 15.34 -30.43
N TYR A 17 8.42 14.21 -31.02
CA TYR A 17 7.17 14.04 -31.77
C TYR A 17 6.03 13.79 -30.77
N THR A 18 5.01 14.64 -30.77
CA THR A 18 3.78 14.43 -30.00
C THR A 18 2.70 13.88 -30.94
N ASN A 19 2.35 12.60 -30.78
CA ASN A 19 1.16 12.02 -31.39
C ASN A 19 0.05 11.96 -30.32
N LYS A 20 -1.05 12.68 -30.54
CA LYS A 20 -2.27 12.60 -29.72
C LYS A 20 -3.15 11.44 -30.21
N PRO A 21 -3.55 10.46 -29.38
CA PRO A 21 -4.66 9.58 -29.69
C PRO A 21 -5.99 10.20 -29.25
N LYS A 22 -7.00 10.06 -30.11
CA LYS A 22 -8.37 10.55 -29.93
C LYS A 22 -9.15 9.69 -28.93
N LEU A 23 -9.95 10.34 -28.08
CA LEU A 23 -11.01 9.75 -27.26
C LEU A 23 -11.94 8.85 -28.10
N ARG A 24 -12.28 7.67 -27.58
CA ARG A 24 -13.54 6.98 -27.86
C ARG A 24 -14.17 6.48 -26.56
N ARG A 25 -15.38 6.97 -26.29
CA ARG A 25 -16.36 6.46 -25.33
C ARG A 25 -16.86 5.09 -25.78
N THR A 26 -16.97 4.12 -24.88
CA THR A 26 -18.03 3.10 -24.97
C THR A 26 -18.42 2.53 -23.60
N ASN A 27 -19.62 2.91 -23.19
CA ASN A 27 -20.70 2.20 -22.49
C ASN A 27 -20.41 1.15 -21.41
N THR A 28 -20.93 1.46 -20.22
CA THR A 28 -21.30 0.57 -19.12
C THR A 28 -22.42 -0.39 -19.54
N ILE A 29 -22.31 -1.66 -19.16
CA ILE A 29 -23.41 -2.63 -19.19
C ILE A 29 -23.66 -3.09 -17.74
N LEU A 30 -24.84 -2.79 -17.23
CA LEU A 30 -25.40 -3.33 -15.99
C LEU A 30 -26.23 -4.56 -16.36
N PHE A 31 -25.96 -5.70 -15.74
CA PHE A 31 -26.80 -6.88 -15.83
C PHE A 31 -27.65 -6.99 -14.56
N SER A 32 -28.96 -6.92 -14.74
CA SER A 32 -29.97 -7.35 -13.77
C SER A 32 -30.48 -8.74 -14.16
N PHE A 33 -30.51 -9.68 -13.21
CA PHE A 33 -31.16 -10.97 -13.38
C PHE A 33 -32.44 -11.04 -12.55
N PRO A 34 -33.55 -11.55 -13.12
CA PRO A 34 -34.84 -11.63 -12.43
C PRO A 34 -34.94 -12.88 -11.54
N SER A 35 -35.76 -12.75 -10.51
CA SER A 35 -36.15 -13.82 -9.58
C SER A 35 -36.91 -14.94 -10.28
N SER A 36 -36.64 -16.18 -9.89
CA SER A 36 -37.53 -17.33 -10.13
C SER A 36 -38.06 -17.86 -8.81
N GLU A 37 -39.37 -18.03 -8.80
CA GLU A 37 -40.18 -18.52 -7.70
C GLU A 37 -39.98 -20.03 -7.43
N LYS A 38 -40.07 -20.36 -6.14
CA LYS A 38 -40.72 -21.55 -5.55
C LYS A 38 -40.38 -22.93 -6.14
N GLN A 39 -39.54 -23.65 -5.40
CA GLN A 39 -39.81 -25.07 -5.13
C GLN A 39 -39.74 -25.32 -3.62
N GLN A 40 -40.88 -25.72 -3.08
CA GLN A 40 -41.09 -26.15 -1.70
C GLN A 40 -40.79 -27.65 -1.67
N LYS A 41 -39.68 -28.05 -1.03
CA LYS A 41 -39.35 -29.46 -0.79
C LYS A 41 -39.30 -29.75 0.70
N THR A 42 -40.06 -30.77 1.03
CA THR A 42 -40.41 -31.36 2.32
C THR A 42 -39.20 -31.89 3.10
N ILE A 43 -39.11 -31.46 4.36
CA ILE A 43 -38.63 -32.17 5.58
C ILE A 43 -37.27 -32.88 5.51
N SER A 44 -36.30 -32.32 6.22
CA SER A 44 -35.41 -33.07 7.12
C SER A 44 -34.93 -32.13 8.21
N THR A 45 -35.25 -32.49 9.45
CA THR A 45 -34.81 -31.82 10.67
C THR A 45 -33.32 -32.10 10.86
N SER A 46 -32.47 -31.28 10.26
CA SER A 46 -31.07 -31.13 10.66
C SER A 46 -30.95 -29.77 11.32
N THR A 47 -30.60 -29.77 12.60
CA THR A 47 -30.19 -28.59 13.35
C THR A 47 -28.98 -27.99 12.63
N SER A 48 -29.24 -27.12 11.66
CA SER A 48 -28.21 -26.22 11.13
C SER A 48 -27.95 -25.21 12.22
N GLU A 49 -26.94 -25.49 13.04
CA GLU A 49 -26.25 -24.47 13.80
C GLU A 49 -25.84 -23.39 12.79
N THR A 50 -26.50 -22.24 12.84
CA THR A 50 -26.09 -21.05 12.10
C THR A 50 -24.63 -20.79 12.44
N PRO A 51 -23.72 -20.71 11.46
CA PRO A 51 -22.32 -20.41 11.75
C PRO A 51 -22.26 -19.10 12.54
N THR A 52 -21.85 -19.20 13.81
CA THR A 52 -21.63 -18.04 14.66
C THR A 52 -20.44 -17.27 14.09
N THR A 53 -20.77 -16.25 13.32
CA THR A 53 -19.79 -15.32 12.77
C THR A 53 -19.49 -14.30 13.86
N GLU A 54 -18.36 -14.47 14.54
CA GLU A 54 -17.86 -13.45 15.46
C GLU A 54 -17.35 -12.27 14.63
N ALA A 55 -17.96 -11.10 14.81
CA ALA A 55 -17.53 -9.86 14.21
C ALA A 55 -16.53 -9.14 15.13
N TYR A 56 -15.52 -8.53 14.53
CA TYR A 56 -14.47 -7.80 15.20
C TYR A 56 -14.31 -6.42 14.57
N THR A 57 -14.07 -5.41 15.39
CA THR A 57 -13.57 -4.11 14.95
C THR A 57 -12.06 -4.13 15.04
N VAL A 58 -11.39 -3.68 13.97
CA VAL A 58 -9.94 -3.63 13.88
C VAL A 58 -9.51 -2.18 13.69
N SER A 59 -8.63 -1.68 14.54
CA SER A 59 -8.03 -0.35 14.38
C SER A 59 -6.56 -0.47 14.03
N PHE A 60 -6.10 0.37 13.11
CA PHE A 60 -4.72 0.47 12.66
C PHE A 60 -4.21 1.88 12.91
N LYS A 61 -3.01 2.02 13.48
CA LYS A 61 -2.32 3.30 13.67
C LYS A 61 -0.87 3.15 13.28
N THR A 62 -0.32 4.11 12.55
CA THR A 62 1.10 4.11 12.18
C THR A 62 1.93 4.83 13.23
N GLU A 63 3.17 4.38 13.39
CA GLU A 63 4.15 4.96 14.32
C GLU A 63 5.31 5.62 13.57
N LYS A 64 6.12 6.37 14.29
CA LYS A 64 7.40 6.91 13.80
C LYS A 64 8.43 5.81 13.52
N GLY A 65 9.47 6.18 12.76
CA GLY A 65 10.61 5.31 12.48
C GLY A 65 10.30 4.22 11.46
N CYS A 66 9.42 4.55 10.52
CA CYS A 66 9.18 3.82 9.28
C CYS A 66 10.28 4.14 8.26
N LYS A 67 10.34 3.37 7.18
CA LYS A 67 11.24 3.63 6.05
C LYS A 67 10.59 3.38 4.72
N LEU A 68 11.06 4.12 3.72
CA LEU A 68 10.67 3.96 2.32
C LEU A 68 11.94 3.88 1.48
N GLY A 69 12.11 2.78 0.75
CA GLY A 69 13.17 2.63 -0.23
C GLY A 69 12.59 2.66 -1.63
N ILE A 70 13.24 3.32 -2.58
CA ILE A 70 12.95 3.19 -4.02
C ILE A 70 14.23 3.11 -4.85
N SER A 71 14.26 2.23 -5.85
CA SER A 71 15.42 2.03 -6.74
C SER A 71 16.74 1.81 -5.98
N ARG A 72 17.83 2.38 -6.47
CA ARG A 72 19.15 2.41 -5.83
C ARG A 72 19.34 3.54 -4.83
N TYR A 73 18.32 4.34 -4.55
CA TYR A 73 18.43 5.41 -3.57
C TYR A 73 18.59 4.83 -2.15
N PRO A 74 19.36 5.51 -1.28
CA PRO A 74 19.28 5.27 0.16
C PRO A 74 17.83 5.31 0.65
N ASP A 75 17.54 4.54 1.69
CA ASP A 75 16.20 4.54 2.26
C ASP A 75 15.89 5.90 2.92
N PHE A 76 14.66 6.35 2.74
CA PHE A 76 14.10 7.53 3.37
C PHE A 76 13.62 7.13 4.77
N GLU A 77 14.01 7.91 5.78
CA GLU A 77 13.37 7.83 7.09
C GLU A 77 11.99 8.49 6.98
N TYR A 78 10.97 7.82 7.49
CA TYR A 78 9.60 8.27 7.39
C TYR A 78 8.92 8.23 8.77
N ASP A 79 8.44 9.39 9.19
CA ASP A 79 7.56 9.55 10.31
C ASP A 79 6.11 9.44 9.83
N ALA A 80 5.56 8.24 10.00
CA ALA A 80 4.18 7.95 9.66
C ALA A 80 3.23 8.27 10.82
N GLU A 81 3.68 8.86 11.93
CA GLU A 81 2.81 9.17 13.06
C GLU A 81 1.58 9.99 12.61
N GLY A 82 0.41 9.65 13.16
CA GLY A 82 -0.87 10.26 12.82
C GLY A 82 -1.66 9.54 11.71
N GLY A 83 -1.06 8.57 11.02
CA GLY A 83 -1.81 7.66 10.17
C GLY A 83 -2.70 6.73 10.98
N MET A 84 -3.89 6.46 10.46
CA MET A 84 -4.91 5.68 11.14
C MET A 84 -5.87 5.02 10.15
N GLY A 85 -6.58 3.99 10.58
CA GLY A 85 -7.68 3.40 9.84
C GLY A 85 -8.51 2.48 10.72
N THR A 86 -9.76 2.26 10.33
CA THR A 86 -10.66 1.31 10.98
C THR A 86 -11.10 0.25 9.98
N GLY A 87 -11.36 -0.96 10.45
CA GLY A 87 -11.77 -2.07 9.62
C GLY A 87 -12.61 -3.06 10.40
N VAL A 88 -13.06 -4.08 9.69
CA VAL A 88 -13.83 -5.19 10.24
C VAL A 88 -13.06 -6.49 10.05
N GLY A 89 -13.19 -7.40 11.01
CA GLY A 89 -12.77 -8.78 10.87
C GLY A 89 -13.93 -9.73 11.17
N ALA A 90 -13.96 -10.87 10.50
CA ALA A 90 -15.00 -11.87 10.73
C ALA A 90 -14.36 -13.25 10.82
N LYS A 91 -14.57 -13.95 11.94
CA LYS A 91 -14.14 -15.34 12.08
C LYS A 91 -15.26 -16.25 11.60
N VAL A 92 -15.02 -17.00 10.53
CA VAL A 92 -15.93 -18.07 10.09
C VAL A 92 -15.61 -19.30 10.91
N THR A 93 -16.42 -19.56 11.92
CA THR A 93 -16.35 -20.81 12.69
C THR A 93 -17.11 -21.88 11.91
N GLU A 94 -16.53 -22.40 10.82
CA GLU A 94 -17.03 -23.64 10.23
C GLU A 94 -16.43 -24.83 10.98
N ASN A 95 -17.33 -25.70 11.46
CA ASN A 95 -17.02 -26.95 12.12
C ASN A 95 -15.92 -27.72 11.36
N ASN A 96 -14.76 -27.91 12.02
CA ASN A 96 -13.70 -28.91 11.76
C ASN A 96 -12.30 -28.44 11.34
N ASN A 97 -11.90 -27.16 11.49
CA ASN A 97 -10.46 -26.88 11.56
C ASN A 97 -10.09 -25.69 12.45
N PRO A 98 -9.92 -25.88 13.78
CA PRO A 98 -9.42 -24.84 14.67
C PRO A 98 -7.96 -24.43 14.39
N ALA A 99 -7.28 -25.08 13.44
CA ALA A 99 -5.85 -24.87 13.20
C ALA A 99 -5.51 -23.53 12.53
N ASN A 100 -6.48 -22.82 11.93
CA ASN A 100 -6.18 -21.52 11.33
C ASN A 100 -6.81 -20.36 12.12
N ASN A 101 -6.06 -19.88 13.11
CA ASN A 101 -6.38 -18.70 13.92
C ASN A 101 -6.21 -17.37 13.15
N ASP A 102 -6.33 -17.42 11.82
CA ASP A 102 -6.32 -16.26 10.93
C ASP A 102 -7.67 -15.56 11.01
N LEU A 103 -7.64 -14.29 11.38
CA LEU A 103 -8.76 -13.35 11.28
C LEU A 103 -8.62 -12.61 9.94
N PRO A 104 -9.48 -12.88 8.94
CA PRO A 104 -9.59 -12.02 7.77
C PRO A 104 -10.00 -10.61 8.21
N VAL A 105 -9.30 -9.59 7.71
CA VAL A 105 -9.55 -8.19 8.03
C VAL A 105 -9.67 -7.36 6.74
N SER A 106 -10.59 -6.40 6.74
CA SER A 106 -10.73 -5.42 5.67
C SER A 106 -10.88 -4.03 6.26
N PHE A 107 -10.00 -3.12 5.87
CA PHE A 107 -10.05 -1.72 6.32
C PHE A 107 -10.95 -0.89 5.41
N ASP A 108 -11.64 0.06 6.03
CA ASP A 108 -12.42 1.07 5.35
C ASP A 108 -11.46 2.11 4.73
N LEU A 109 -11.50 2.25 3.41
CA LEU A 109 -10.62 3.17 2.68
C LEU A 109 -11.01 4.63 2.90
N GLU A 110 -12.24 4.92 3.34
CA GLU A 110 -12.67 6.29 3.63
C GLU A 110 -12.07 6.79 4.95
N THR A 111 -11.79 5.89 5.90
CA THR A 111 -11.17 6.22 7.19
C THR A 111 -9.65 5.99 7.21
N LEU A 112 -9.12 5.26 6.22
CA LEU A 112 -7.70 4.97 6.12
C LEU A 112 -6.90 6.19 5.65
N TYR A 113 -6.16 6.78 6.57
CA TYR A 113 -5.24 7.88 6.33
C TYR A 113 -3.79 7.44 6.52
N ILE A 114 -2.95 7.77 5.53
CA ILE A 114 -1.49 7.59 5.59
C ILE A 114 -0.86 8.97 5.37
N PRO A 115 -0.01 9.48 6.30
CA PRO A 115 0.56 10.81 6.17
C PRO A 115 1.35 10.99 4.88
N PRO A 116 1.24 12.13 4.19
CA PRO A 116 2.04 12.37 2.99
C PRO A 116 3.54 12.45 3.35
N LEU A 117 4.40 12.14 2.38
CA LEU A 117 5.83 12.41 2.50
C LEU A 117 6.07 13.89 2.19
N THR A 118 6.55 14.62 3.18
CA THR A 118 6.86 16.06 3.13
C THR A 118 8.15 16.33 3.89
N SER A 119 8.57 17.60 3.94
CA SER A 119 9.69 18.04 4.78
C SER A 119 9.51 17.75 6.28
N SER A 120 8.27 17.65 6.77
CA SER A 120 7.97 17.38 8.18
C SER A 120 7.93 15.90 8.53
N THR A 121 7.58 15.04 7.57
CA THR A 121 7.40 13.59 7.81
C THR A 121 8.55 12.76 7.27
N THR A 122 9.45 13.31 6.43
CA THR A 122 10.43 12.48 5.70
C THR A 122 11.81 13.10 5.70
N LYS A 123 12.83 12.25 5.95
CA LYS A 123 14.24 12.61 5.81
C LYS A 123 14.94 11.72 4.80
N PHE A 124 15.76 12.31 3.96
CA PHE A 124 16.65 11.63 3.02
C PHE A 124 18.09 12.00 3.37
N LEU A 125 18.92 10.99 3.66
CA LEU A 125 20.29 11.20 4.16
C LEU A 125 20.36 12.11 5.41
N GLY A 126 19.34 12.02 6.28
CA GLY A 126 19.22 12.82 7.50
C GLY A 126 18.65 14.23 7.30
N PHE A 127 18.50 14.70 6.06
CA PHE A 127 17.94 16.01 5.74
C PHE A 127 16.45 15.90 5.44
N PRO A 128 15.61 16.86 5.89
CA PRO A 128 14.20 16.86 5.50
C PRO A 128 14.05 16.94 3.98
N LEU A 129 12.98 16.38 3.43
CA LEU A 129 12.66 16.58 2.03
C LEU A 129 12.61 18.09 1.69
N PRO A 130 13.07 18.51 0.50
CA PRO A 130 12.92 19.89 0.06
C PRO A 130 11.44 20.31 0.18
N PRO A 131 11.15 21.52 0.71
CA PRO A 131 9.80 21.92 1.12
C PRO A 131 8.79 22.01 -0.03
N PHE A 132 9.25 22.03 -1.27
CA PHE A 132 8.41 21.99 -2.46
C PHE A 132 8.05 20.57 -2.90
N LEU A 133 8.74 19.54 -2.40
CA LEU A 133 8.44 18.15 -2.74
C LEU A 133 7.37 17.59 -1.80
N LYS A 134 6.38 16.93 -2.40
CA LYS A 134 5.31 16.24 -1.69
C LYS A 134 4.94 14.95 -2.42
N ILE A 135 4.72 13.89 -1.65
CA ILE A 135 4.13 12.65 -2.15
C ILE A 135 2.90 12.33 -1.31
N ASP A 136 1.72 12.48 -1.89
CA ASP A 136 0.48 12.01 -1.26
C ASP A 136 0.33 10.51 -1.46
N ILE A 137 -0.13 9.80 -0.42
CA ILE A 137 -0.42 8.36 -0.48
C ILE A 137 -1.93 8.21 -0.43
N VAL A 138 -2.51 7.66 -1.49
CA VAL A 138 -3.96 7.43 -1.61
C VAL A 138 -4.22 5.92 -1.67
N PRO A 139 -4.67 5.30 -0.57
CA PRO A 139 -5.01 3.88 -0.54
C PRO A 139 -6.10 3.50 -1.54
N GLU A 140 -5.94 2.34 -2.18
CA GLU A 140 -6.93 1.70 -3.06
C GLU A 140 -7.33 0.30 -2.58
N ALA A 141 -6.52 -0.33 -1.73
CA ALA A 141 -6.84 -1.58 -1.05
C ALA A 141 -6.00 -1.72 0.21
N PHE A 142 -6.62 -2.13 1.30
CA PHE A 142 -5.93 -2.50 2.54
C PHE A 142 -6.73 -3.58 3.29
N HIS A 143 -6.37 -4.83 3.08
CA HIS A 143 -7.08 -6.00 3.65
C HIS A 143 -6.13 -7.19 3.72
N GLY A 144 -6.48 -8.25 4.44
CA GLY A 144 -5.66 -9.44 4.53
C GLY A 144 -6.02 -10.29 5.74
N SER A 145 -5.02 -10.80 6.46
CA SER A 145 -5.21 -11.70 7.59
C SER A 145 -4.31 -11.37 8.76
N ILE A 146 -4.83 -11.53 9.97
CA ILE A 146 -4.09 -11.45 11.23
C ILE A 146 -4.25 -12.78 11.96
N ASN A 147 -3.16 -13.51 12.14
CA ASN A 147 -3.14 -14.71 12.96
C ASN A 147 -3.02 -14.31 14.43
N GLN A 148 -4.11 -14.46 15.19
CA GLN A 148 -4.17 -13.96 16.58
C GLN A 148 -3.25 -14.71 17.54
N GLU A 149 -2.94 -15.97 17.27
CA GLU A 149 -2.09 -16.79 18.13
C GLU A 149 -0.60 -16.53 17.88
N SER A 150 -0.18 -16.55 16.61
CA SER A 150 1.22 -16.38 16.23
C SER A 150 1.65 -14.92 16.13
N GLY A 151 0.70 -13.98 16.05
CA GLY A 151 0.93 -12.56 15.77
C GLY A 151 1.31 -12.27 14.31
N LYS A 152 1.21 -13.25 13.41
CA LYS A 152 1.51 -13.05 11.99
C LYS A 152 0.47 -12.12 11.35
N VAL A 153 0.94 -11.12 10.61
CA VAL A 153 0.10 -10.16 9.89
C VAL A 153 0.52 -10.15 8.44
N ASP A 154 -0.43 -10.37 7.52
CA ASP A 154 -0.24 -10.24 6.08
C ASP A 154 -1.36 -9.36 5.52
N LEU A 155 -1.04 -8.16 5.05
CA LEU A 155 -2.01 -7.21 4.49
C LEU A 155 -1.67 -6.88 3.05
N GLU A 156 -2.55 -7.20 2.11
CA GLU A 156 -2.51 -6.64 0.77
C GLU A 156 -2.68 -5.13 0.84
N PHE A 157 -1.70 -4.42 0.30
CA PHE A 157 -1.67 -2.97 0.23
C PHE A 157 -1.55 -2.53 -1.22
N LYS A 158 -2.50 -1.70 -1.65
CA LYS A 158 -2.46 -1.02 -2.94
C LYS A 158 -2.68 0.46 -2.72
N ALA A 159 -1.82 1.31 -3.26
CA ALA A 159 -1.98 2.76 -3.16
C ALA A 159 -1.35 3.50 -4.35
N LYS A 160 -1.91 4.68 -4.63
CA LYS A 160 -1.33 5.67 -5.53
C LYS A 160 -0.39 6.58 -4.76
N PHE A 161 0.83 6.73 -5.25
CA PHE A 161 1.81 7.69 -4.76
C PHE A 161 1.84 8.87 -5.73
N LEU A 162 1.31 10.01 -5.29
CA LEU A 162 1.12 11.21 -6.09
C LEU A 162 2.27 12.19 -5.84
N PHE A 163 3.29 12.13 -6.69
CA PHE A 163 4.44 13.03 -6.59
C PHE A 163 4.12 14.42 -7.16
N SER A 164 4.50 15.46 -6.41
CA SER A 164 4.44 16.85 -6.85
C SER A 164 5.66 17.65 -6.41
N ALA A 165 6.04 18.64 -7.22
CA ALA A 165 7.10 19.60 -6.92
C ALA A 165 6.57 21.03 -7.12
N GLY A 166 6.27 21.69 -6.00
CA GLY A 166 5.60 22.99 -5.96
C GLY A 166 4.23 22.94 -6.64
N SER A 167 3.80 24.08 -7.19
CA SER A 167 2.59 24.17 -8.02
C SER A 167 2.84 23.84 -9.48
N LEU A 168 4.09 23.72 -9.92
CA LEU A 168 4.47 23.65 -11.33
C LEU A 168 4.46 22.22 -11.88
N TYR A 169 4.70 21.22 -11.03
CA TYR A 169 4.90 19.85 -11.49
C TYR A 169 4.10 18.85 -10.66
N LYS A 170 3.37 17.98 -11.37
CA LYS A 170 2.66 16.83 -10.82
C LYS A 170 2.88 15.65 -11.78
N ALA A 171 3.51 14.61 -11.27
CA ALA A 171 3.69 13.39 -12.04
C ALA A 171 2.37 12.57 -12.07
N PRO A 172 2.16 11.72 -13.07
CA PRO A 172 1.19 10.64 -12.99
C PRO A 172 1.42 9.77 -11.73
N PRO A 173 0.37 9.16 -11.16
CA PRO A 173 0.49 8.32 -9.97
C PRO A 173 1.44 7.14 -10.17
N LEU A 174 2.35 6.92 -9.23
CA LEU A 174 3.06 5.65 -9.12
C LEU A 174 2.17 4.66 -8.37
N MET A 175 1.85 3.52 -9.00
CA MET A 175 1.05 2.48 -8.38
C MET A 175 1.94 1.54 -7.58
N VAL A 176 1.71 1.44 -6.27
CA VAL A 176 2.38 0.47 -5.41
C VAL A 176 1.39 -0.63 -5.06
N LYS A 177 1.74 -1.88 -5.36
CA LYS A 177 1.00 -3.07 -4.92
C LYS A 177 1.96 -4.04 -4.26
N THR A 178 1.72 -4.37 -2.99
CA THR A 178 2.55 -5.30 -2.20
C THR A 178 1.69 -6.03 -1.18
N VAL A 179 2.25 -7.08 -0.58
CA VAL A 179 1.83 -7.56 0.74
C VAL A 179 2.73 -6.89 1.78
N LEU A 180 2.13 -6.22 2.77
CA LEU A 180 2.78 -5.76 3.99
C LEU A 180 2.70 -6.89 5.01
N THR A 181 3.83 -7.55 5.25
CA THR A 181 3.93 -8.74 6.10
C THR A 181 4.72 -8.48 7.38
N SER A 182 4.36 -9.13 8.48
CA SER A 182 5.18 -9.19 9.69
C SER A 182 6.38 -10.14 9.58
N GLU A 183 6.46 -10.91 8.49
CA GLU A 183 7.55 -11.85 8.22
C GLU A 183 8.67 -11.20 7.38
N GLU A 184 9.56 -12.01 6.83
CA GLU A 184 10.56 -11.57 5.87
C GLU A 184 9.96 -11.40 4.47
N THR A 185 10.40 -10.35 3.77
CA THR A 185 10.09 -10.11 2.35
C THR A 185 11.40 -9.88 1.59
N LYS A 186 11.50 -10.40 0.38
CA LYS A 186 12.71 -10.32 -0.45
C LYS A 186 12.35 -10.13 -1.91
N GLY A 187 12.83 -9.03 -2.48
CA GLY A 187 12.90 -8.81 -3.92
C GLY A 187 14.27 -9.15 -4.48
N THR A 188 14.51 -8.72 -5.71
CA THR A 188 15.79 -8.87 -6.43
C THR A 188 16.88 -7.94 -5.89
N MET A 189 16.51 -6.75 -5.41
CA MET A 189 17.41 -5.72 -4.92
C MET A 189 17.16 -5.36 -3.45
N ARG A 190 15.89 -5.32 -3.03
CA ARG A 190 15.53 -4.93 -1.65
C ARG A 190 14.98 -6.10 -0.83
N SER A 191 15.15 -6.03 0.49
CA SER A 191 14.56 -6.98 1.44
C SER A 191 14.19 -6.27 2.73
N GLY A 192 13.18 -6.80 3.43
CA GLY A 192 12.76 -6.33 4.73
C GLY A 192 12.48 -7.49 5.68
N ARG A 193 12.62 -7.24 6.97
CA ARG A 193 12.25 -8.20 8.03
C ARG A 193 11.23 -7.55 8.94
N GLY A 194 10.00 -8.06 8.95
CA GLY A 194 8.96 -7.57 9.84
C GLY A 194 9.19 -7.94 11.30
N LYS A 195 8.20 -7.62 12.14
CA LYS A 195 8.07 -8.06 13.52
C LYS A 195 6.58 -8.37 13.73
N ARG A 196 6.30 -9.60 14.15
CA ARG A 196 4.95 -10.06 14.50
C ARG A 196 4.31 -9.16 15.56
N LEU A 197 2.98 -9.12 15.52
CA LEU A 197 2.12 -8.44 16.47
C LEU A 197 2.42 -8.93 17.88
N ASP A 198 2.77 -8.03 18.78
CA ASP A 198 2.93 -8.33 20.21
C ASP A 198 1.64 -8.09 21.00
N LYS A 199 1.69 -8.32 22.32
CA LYS A 199 0.53 -8.24 23.21
C LYS A 199 -0.02 -6.82 23.32
N GLU A 200 0.82 -5.82 23.08
CA GLU A 200 0.46 -4.41 23.04
C GLU A 200 -0.09 -3.98 21.67
N GLY A 201 -0.19 -4.91 20.71
CA GLY A 201 -0.64 -4.66 19.35
C GLY A 201 0.42 -4.04 18.46
N LYS A 202 1.70 -3.96 18.87
CA LYS A 202 2.76 -3.36 18.05
C LYS A 202 3.29 -4.39 17.07
N CYS A 203 3.52 -3.95 15.84
CA CYS A 203 4.12 -4.75 14.78
C CYS A 203 5.02 -3.90 13.89
N ARG A 204 5.86 -4.57 13.10
CA ARG A 204 6.57 -3.98 11.97
C ARG A 204 6.20 -4.76 10.72
N LEU A 205 5.55 -4.09 9.79
CA LEU A 205 5.16 -4.66 8.51
C LEU A 205 6.17 -4.24 7.44
N VAL A 206 6.57 -5.18 6.58
CA VAL A 206 7.49 -4.94 5.48
C VAL A 206 6.88 -5.41 4.17
N GLY A 207 7.13 -4.69 3.08
CA GLY A 207 6.67 -5.09 1.75
C GLY A 207 7.64 -4.63 0.67
N VAL A 208 7.87 -5.48 -0.32
CA VAL A 208 8.64 -5.15 -1.52
C VAL A 208 7.72 -5.21 -2.72
N ALA A 209 7.71 -4.13 -3.52
CA ALA A 209 6.94 -4.05 -4.75
C ALA A 209 7.83 -3.68 -5.93
N THR A 210 7.42 -4.09 -7.14
CA THR A 210 7.93 -3.52 -8.38
C THR A 210 7.03 -2.37 -8.81
N ILE A 211 7.64 -1.25 -9.18
CA ILE A 211 6.97 -0.05 -9.67
C ILE A 211 7.18 0.03 -11.17
N ASP A 212 6.07 -0.01 -11.91
CA ASP A 212 6.07 0.06 -13.36
C ASP A 212 6.35 1.48 -13.86
N PRO A 213 6.88 1.64 -15.09
CA PRO A 213 6.99 2.94 -15.74
C PRO A 213 5.62 3.61 -15.89
N ILE A 214 5.62 4.93 -15.84
CA ILE A 214 4.44 5.78 -16.03
C ILE A 214 4.58 6.64 -17.28
N ASP A 215 3.53 7.36 -17.66
CA ASP A 215 3.55 8.33 -18.77
C ASP A 215 4.29 9.63 -18.37
N ASP A 216 5.54 9.48 -17.95
CA ASP A 216 6.42 10.57 -17.52
C ASP A 216 7.89 10.17 -17.68
N PHE A 217 8.53 10.71 -18.72
CA PHE A 217 9.92 10.42 -19.03
C PHE A 217 10.89 10.86 -17.92
N PHE A 218 10.61 11.99 -17.25
CA PHE A 218 11.45 12.48 -16.17
C PHE A 218 11.40 11.52 -14.99
N MET A 219 10.21 11.12 -14.54
CA MET A 219 10.08 10.18 -13.41
C MET A 219 10.65 8.81 -13.73
N ASN A 220 10.38 8.29 -14.93
CA ASN A 220 10.93 7.01 -15.36
C ASN A 220 12.46 7.02 -15.33
N SER A 221 13.08 8.10 -15.81
CA SER A 221 14.54 8.24 -15.82
C SER A 221 15.11 8.50 -14.43
N PHE A 222 14.47 9.38 -13.65
CA PHE A 222 14.93 9.79 -12.32
C PHE A 222 14.89 8.62 -11.34
N LEU A 223 13.78 7.88 -11.29
CA LEU A 223 13.66 6.70 -10.42
C LEU A 223 14.27 5.43 -11.04
N GLY A 224 14.54 5.43 -12.35
CA GLY A 224 15.01 4.25 -13.08
C GLY A 224 13.94 3.16 -13.15
N LEU A 225 12.72 3.52 -13.54
CA LEU A 225 11.59 2.60 -13.65
C LEU A 225 11.74 1.68 -14.89
N PRO A 226 11.31 0.39 -14.82
CA PRO A 226 10.76 -0.27 -13.64
C PRO A 226 11.79 -0.49 -12.55
N THR A 227 11.37 -0.40 -11.29
CA THR A 227 12.29 -0.54 -10.16
C THR A 227 11.62 -1.13 -8.93
N GLU A 228 12.40 -1.58 -7.95
CA GLU A 228 11.87 -2.06 -6.68
C GLU A 228 11.72 -0.95 -5.65
N CYS A 229 10.65 -1.00 -4.88
CA CYS A 229 10.49 -0.22 -3.66
C CYS A 229 10.37 -1.13 -2.43
N LEU A 230 10.76 -0.61 -1.27
CA LEU A 230 10.58 -1.24 0.04
C LEU A 230 9.75 -0.31 0.92
N ALA A 231 8.75 -0.86 1.60
CA ALA A 231 8.08 -0.21 2.71
C ALA A 231 8.45 -0.93 4.01
N GLU A 232 8.85 -0.19 5.03
CA GLU A 232 8.98 -0.64 6.41
C GLU A 232 8.04 0.22 7.27
N LEU A 233 6.95 -0.36 7.75
CA LEU A 233 5.87 0.33 8.46
C LEU A 233 5.80 -0.17 9.89
N LYS A 234 5.99 0.72 10.86
CA LYS A 234 5.71 0.42 12.27
C LYS A 234 4.28 0.81 12.56
N ALA A 235 3.53 -0.07 13.20
CA ALA A 235 2.12 0.14 13.43
C ALA A 235 1.65 -0.51 14.73
N VAL A 236 0.56 0.03 15.25
CA VAL A 236 -0.26 -0.56 16.32
C VAL A 236 -1.56 -1.04 15.71
N ILE A 237 -1.86 -2.33 15.88
CA ILE A 237 -3.12 -2.95 15.49
C ILE A 237 -3.85 -3.39 16.75
N SER A 238 -5.10 -2.99 16.89
CA SER A 238 -5.96 -3.41 18.01
C SER A 238 -7.21 -4.07 17.46
N ILE A 239 -7.58 -5.21 18.06
CA ILE A 239 -8.73 -6.02 17.69
C ILE A 239 -9.67 -6.06 18.90
N SER A 240 -10.93 -5.70 18.69
CA SER A 240 -11.97 -5.74 19.72
C SER A 240 -13.20 -6.45 19.18
N SER A 241 -13.84 -7.31 19.97
CA SER A 241 -15.10 -7.95 19.56
C SER A 241 -16.19 -6.89 19.33
N SER A 242 -16.90 -6.99 18.21
CA SER A 242 -18.09 -6.20 17.94
C SER A 242 -19.24 -6.81 18.74
N SER A 243 -19.49 -6.27 19.93
CA SER A 243 -20.62 -6.63 20.79
C SER A 243 -21.96 -6.16 20.24
#